data_AF-A0A2E6T9T0-F1
#
_entry.id   AF-A0A2E6T9T0-F1
#
_cell.length_a   1.000
_cell.length_b   1.000
_cell.length_c   1.000
_cell.angle_alpha   90.00
_cell.angle_beta   90.00
_cell.angle_gamma   90.00
#
_symmetry.space_group_name_H-M   'P 1'
#
loop_
_entity.id
_entity.type
_entity.pdbx_description
1 polymer ?
#
loop_
_entity_poly.entity_id
_entity_poly.type
_entity_poly.pdbx_seq_one_letter_code
_entity_poly.pdbx_strand_id
1 'polypeptide(L)'
;MINIPERYKDLKKIFVDTTHVATQIDSPKVYYKIKPEKGYVVCGYCNICFVLNENADLDTDRVFFYDENQSKLDEKTNLEREKRERV
;
A
#
# COMPACT_ATOMS: atom_id res chain seq x y z
N MET A 1 7.02 -16.12 -5.24
CA MET A 1 5.58 -16.14 -4.92
C MET A 1 5.37 -15.90 -3.42
N ILE A 2 4.88 -14.71 -3.06
CA ILE A 2 4.68 -14.31 -1.66
C ILE A 2 3.43 -15.01 -1.12
N ASN A 3 3.58 -15.76 -0.03
CA ASN A 3 2.48 -16.54 0.54
C ASN A 3 1.72 -15.70 1.58
N ILE A 4 0.67 -15.00 1.13
CA ILE A 4 -0.18 -14.17 1.98
C ILE A 4 -1.23 -15.07 2.67
N PRO A 5 -1.32 -15.07 4.01
CA PRO A 5 -2.33 -15.82 4.75
C PRO A 5 -3.76 -15.53 4.29
N GLU A 6 -4.64 -16.54 4.27
CA GLU A 6 -6.04 -16.37 3.85
C GLU A 6 -6.79 -15.27 4.59
N ARG A 7 -6.51 -15.09 5.89
CA ARG A 7 -7.08 -14.01 6.72
C ARG A 7 -6.83 -12.59 6.19
N TYR A 8 -5.90 -12.42 5.24
CA TYR A 8 -5.57 -11.13 4.64
C TYR A 8 -5.87 -11.10 3.13
N LYS A 9 -6.55 -12.11 2.60
CA LYS A 9 -6.81 -12.24 1.16
C LYS A 9 -7.74 -11.15 0.63
N ASP A 10 -8.71 -10.76 1.46
CA ASP A 10 -9.74 -9.76 1.16
C ASP A 10 -9.33 -8.33 1.48
N LEU A 11 -8.16 -8.13 2.10
CA LEU A 11 -7.62 -6.80 2.36
C LEU A 11 -7.16 -6.14 1.06
N LYS A 12 -7.26 -4.80 1.00
CA LYS A 12 -6.72 -4.01 -0.11
C LYS A 12 -5.21 -4.26 -0.20
N LYS A 13 -4.74 -4.70 -1.37
CA LYS A 13 -3.32 -4.98 -1.61
C LYS A 13 -2.67 -3.81 -2.34
N ILE A 14 -1.57 -3.31 -1.80
CA ILE A 14 -0.76 -2.27 -2.42
C ILE A 14 0.62 -2.85 -2.66
N PHE A 15 1.04 -2.84 -3.91
CA PHE A 15 2.37 -3.30 -4.29
C PHE A 15 3.36 -2.16 -4.11
N VAL A 16 4.43 -2.42 -3.37
CA VAL A 16 5.48 -1.44 -3.07
C VAL A 16 6.82 -1.94 -3.57
N ASP A 17 7.65 -1.00 -3.99
CA ASP A 17 9.00 -1.21 -4.53
C ASP A 17 10.09 -1.03 -3.48
N THR A 18 9.74 -0.83 -2.21
CA THR A 18 10.67 -0.66 -1.09
C THR A 18 10.21 -1.42 0.15
N THR A 19 11.16 -1.74 1.02
CA THR A 19 10.90 -2.38 2.33
C THR A 19 10.35 -1.41 3.37
N HIS A 20 10.51 -0.10 3.20
CA HIS A 20 10.05 0.89 4.18
C HIS A 20 8.73 1.49 3.73
N VAL A 21 7.68 1.30 4.54
CA VAL A 21 6.34 1.83 4.26
C VAL A 21 5.93 2.76 5.40
N ALA A 22 5.45 3.95 5.06
CA ALA A 22 4.90 4.90 6.02
C ALA A 22 3.44 5.15 5.65
N THR A 23 2.53 5.02 6.60
CA THR A 23 1.09 5.22 6.37
C THR A 23 0.57 6.37 7.22
N GLN A 24 -0.24 7.24 6.62
CA GLN A 24 -0.96 8.32 7.29
C GLN A 24 -2.46 8.23 6.96
N ILE A 25 -3.29 8.11 8.00
CA ILE A 25 -4.76 8.19 7.88
C ILE A 25 -5.21 9.57 8.40
N ASP A 26 -5.09 9.80 9.71
CA ASP A 26 -5.49 11.07 10.34
C ASP A 26 -4.43 11.54 11.36
N SER A 27 -4.02 10.66 12.28
CA SER A 27 -2.84 10.77 13.17
C SER A 27 -2.82 9.51 14.04
N PRO A 28 -1.72 8.74 14.19
CA PRO A 28 -0.32 9.04 13.89
C PRO A 28 0.19 8.53 12.53
N LYS A 29 1.34 9.04 12.10
CA LYS A 29 2.14 8.40 11.04
C LYS A 29 2.70 7.10 11.58
N VAL A 30 2.37 5.99 10.92
CA VAL A 30 2.86 4.66 11.29
C VAL A 30 3.89 4.21 10.27
N TYR A 31 5.04 3.78 10.77
CA TYR A 31 6.14 3.26 9.96
C TYR A 31 6.18 1.75 10.10
N TYR A 32 6.11 1.08 8.96
CA TYR A 32 6.21 -0.36 8.81
C TYR A 32 7.47 -0.71 8.03
N LYS A 33 8.15 -1.77 8.45
CA LYS A 33 9.25 -2.38 7.70
C LYS A 33 8.82 -3.75 7.23
N ILE A 34 8.74 -3.93 5.92
CA ILE A 34 8.50 -5.22 5.29
C ILE A 34 9.75 -6.06 5.44
N LYS A 35 9.60 -7.26 6.00
CA LYS A 35 10.69 -8.24 6.02
C LYS A 35 10.80 -8.86 4.63
N PRO A 36 11.96 -8.80 3.95
CA PRO A 36 12.12 -9.38 2.61
C PRO A 36 11.77 -10.87 2.56
N GLU A 37 12.07 -11.60 3.64
CA GLU A 37 11.73 -13.03 3.81
C GLU A 37 10.22 -13.30 3.75
N LYS A 38 9.40 -12.37 4.25
CA LYS A 38 7.94 -12.49 4.22
C LYS A 38 7.35 -11.88 2.96
N GLY A 39 7.95 -10.80 2.46
CA GLY A 39 7.49 -10.07 1.29
C GLY A 39 6.18 -9.29 1.48
N TYR A 40 5.63 -9.17 2.69
CA TYR A 40 4.45 -8.33 2.94
C TYR A 40 4.40 -7.81 4.38
N VAL A 41 3.63 -6.74 4.59
CA VAL A 41 3.24 -6.22 5.90
C VAL A 41 1.78 -5.78 5.89
N VAL A 42 1.06 -6.00 6.99
CA VAL A 42 -0.34 -5.60 7.12
C VAL A 42 -0.41 -4.43 8.10
N CYS A 43 -1.03 -3.33 7.65
CA CYS A 43 -1.38 -2.23 8.53
C CYS A 43 -2.68 -2.56 9.27
N GLY A 44 -2.59 -2.69 10.60
CA GLY A 44 -3.75 -2.99 11.45
C GLY A 44 -4.74 -1.84 11.59
N TYR A 45 -4.36 -0.61 11.23
CA TYR A 45 -5.23 0.56 11.28
C TYR A 45 -5.98 0.78 9.97
N CYS A 46 -5.28 0.65 8.83
CA CYS A 46 -5.86 0.90 7.51
C CYS A 46 -6.57 -0.33 6.91
N ASN A 47 -6.39 -1.53 7.47
CA ASN A 47 -6.79 -2.79 6.83
C ASN A 47 -6.20 -2.94 5.40
N ILE A 48 -4.95 -2.52 5.23
CA ILE A 48 -4.21 -2.57 3.95
C ILE A 48 -3.05 -3.55 4.10
N CYS A 49 -2.87 -4.38 3.07
CA CYS A 49 -1.74 -5.28 2.93
C CYS A 49 -0.74 -4.69 1.92
N PHE A 50 0.43 -4.29 2.39
CA PHE A 50 1.51 -3.86 1.53
C PHE A 50 2.34 -5.08 1.15
N VAL A 51 2.49 -5.31 -0.16
CA VAL A 51 3.17 -6.46 -0.73
C VAL A 51 4.40 -5.96 -1.47
N LEU A 52 5.54 -6.55 -1.17
CA LEU A 52 6.80 -6.21 -1.83
C LEU A 52 6.79 -6.76 -3.26
N ASN A 53 7.20 -5.95 -4.23
CA ASN A 53 7.41 -6.43 -5.59
C ASN A 53 8.65 -7.32 -5.67
N GLU A 54 8.70 -8.20 -6.68
CA GLU A 54 9.86 -9.10 -6.90
C GLU A 54 11.14 -8.32 -7.26
N ASN A 55 11.00 -7.14 -7.85
CA ASN A 55 12.08 -6.22 -8.19
C ASN A 55 12.22 -5.06 -7.17
N ALA A 56 11.66 -5.21 -5.98
CA ALA A 56 11.72 -4.16 -4.97
C ALA A 56 13.17 -3.93 -4.50
N ASP A 57 13.48 -2.67 -4.27
CA ASP A 57 14.75 -2.21 -3.74
C ASP A 57 14.82 -2.53 -2.24
N LEU A 58 15.74 -3.43 -1.89
CA LEU A 58 15.97 -3.88 -0.53
C LEU A 58 17.10 -3.11 0.15
N ASP A 59 17.93 -2.42 -0.63
CA ASP A 59 19.20 -1.86 -0.19
C ASP A 59 19.12 -0.34 0.05
N THR A 60 18.14 0.35 -0.55
CA THR A 60 17.97 1.79 -0.33
C THR A 60 16.98 2.14 0.78
N ASP A 61 17.24 3.25 1.47
CA ASP A 61 16.38 3.83 2.51
C ASP A 61 15.16 4.57 1.94
N ARG A 62 14.70 4.19 0.73
CA ARG A 62 13.50 4.79 0.14
C ARG A 62 12.29 4.42 0.97
N VAL A 63 11.41 5.38 1.24
CA VAL A 63 10.18 5.16 2.01
C VAL A 63 8.97 5.36 1.12
N PHE A 64 8.14 4.32 1.00
CA PHE A 64 6.84 4.43 0.35
C PHE A 64 5.87 5.10 1.30
N PHE A 65 5.37 6.29 0.95
CA PHE A 65 4.41 7.03 1.76
C PHE A 65 2.99 6.82 1.23
N TYR A 66 2.12 6.27 2.07
CA TYR A 66 0.71 6.04 1.78
C TYR A 66 -0.17 6.98 2.61
N ASP A 67 -0.88 7.88 1.93
CA ASP A 67 -1.86 8.79 2.55
C ASP A 67 -3.28 8.35 2.14
N GLU A 68 -4.11 7.98 3.12
CA GLU A 68 -5.47 7.51 2.85
C GLU A 68 -6.37 8.64 2.31
N ASN A 69 -6.18 9.88 2.79
CA ASN A 69 -6.98 11.02 2.33
C ASN A 69 -6.66 11.34 0.86
N GLN A 70 -5.37 11.30 0.51
CA GLN A 70 -4.93 11.50 -0.87
C GLN A 70 -5.40 10.36 -1.78
N SER A 71 -5.28 9.11 -1.32
CA SER A 71 -5.74 7.94 -2.07
C SER A 71 -7.25 7.96 -2.37
N LYS A 72 -8.09 8.44 -1.43
CA LYS A 72 -9.54 8.61 -1.66
C LYS A 72 -9.86 9.73 -2.65
N LEU A 73 -9.06 10.79 -2.66
CA LEU A 73 -9.18 11.88 -3.64
C LEU A 73 -8.83 11.38 -5.05
N ASP A 74 -7.76 10.60 -5.18
CA ASP A 74 -7.34 10.04 -6.47
C ASP A 74 -8.37 9.07 -7.03
N GLU A 75 -8.95 8.20 -6.18
CA GLU A 75 -10.03 7.28 -6.57
C GLU A 75 -11.27 8.03 -7.07
N LYS A 76 -11.69 9.09 -6.36
CA LYS A 76 -12.82 9.94 -6.80
C LYS A 76 -12.52 10.65 -8.11
N THR A 77 -11.31 11.20 -8.25
CA THR A 77 -10.90 11.95 -9.44
C THR A 77 -10.84 11.05 -10.67
N ASN A 78 -10.32 9.82 -10.53
CA ASN A 78 -10.32 8.83 -11.62
C ASN A 78 -11.74 8.38 -11.99
N LEU A 79 -12.63 8.15 -11.01
CA LEU A 79 -14.03 7.84 -11.29
C LEU A 79 -14.75 8.97 -12.07
N GLU A 80 -14.45 10.23 -11.74
CA GLU A 80 -15.03 11.39 -12.43
C GLU A 80 -14.51 11.53 -13.87
N ARG A 81 -13.22 11.24 -14.10
CA ARG A 81 -12.64 11.20 -15.45
C ARG A 81 -13.28 10.11 -16.31
N GLU A 82 -13.38 8.88 -15.80
CA GLU A 82 -14.02 7.78 -16.52
C GLU A 82 -15.51 8.05 -16.83
N LYS A 83 -16.22 8.79 -15.96
CA LYS A 83 -17.60 9.21 -16.24
C LYS A 83 -17.68 10.28 -17.33
N ARG A 84 -16.71 11.20 -17.39
CA ARG A 84 -16.65 12.23 -18.44
C ARG A 84 -16.27 11.68 -19.81
N GLU A 85 -15.44 10.63 -19.87
CA GLU A 85 -15.05 10.00 -21.14
C GLU A 85 -16.14 9.10 -21.75
N ARG A 86 -17.19 8.76 -20.99
CA ARG A 86 -18.34 7.98 -21.46
C ARG A 86 -19.54 8.84 -21.91
N VAL A 87 -19.43 10.17 -21.90
CA VAL A 87 -20.46 11.12 -22.37
C VAL A 87 -19.97 11.79 -23.65
#